data_AF-A0A915BYM7-F1
#
_entry.id   AF-A0A915BYM7-F1
#
_cell.length_a   1.000
_cell.length_b   1.000
_cell.length_c   1.000
_cell.angle_alpha   90.00
_cell.angle_beta   90.00
_cell.angle_gamma   90.00
#
_symmetry.space_group_name_H-M   'P 1'
#
loop_
_entity.id
_entity.type
_entity.pdbx_description
1 polymer ?
#
loop_
_entity_poly.entity_id
_entity_poly.type
_entity_poly.pdbx_seq_one_letter_code
_entity_poly.pdbx_strand_id
1 'polypeptide(L)'
;AVLNKEIVIEGKDRTDVESTLRQRNFEPNPLKAPNHEDRNELNKSEFSYLLDMPIIRLSNEEMKSLFETRDAKMMEMDTLKGKDWKDMWHEDLRNFTVQLEKDEKKRRRRGCGK
;
A
#
# COMPACT_ATOMS: atom_id res chain seq x y z
N ALA A 1 17.13 11.94 -2.32
CA ALA A 1 17.18 13.06 -1.35
C ALA A 1 18.06 12.74 -0.14
N VAL A 2 17.68 11.81 0.76
CA VAL A 2 18.50 11.48 1.95
C VAL A 2 19.87 10.89 1.56
N LEU A 3 19.90 9.94 0.62
CA LEU A 3 21.16 9.34 0.12
C LEU A 3 22.07 10.34 -0.62
N ASN A 4 21.47 11.35 -1.24
CA ASN A 4 22.18 12.41 -1.96
C ASN A 4 22.66 13.52 -1.00
N LYS A 5 22.57 13.31 0.33
CA LYS A 5 22.83 14.30 1.40
C LYS A 5 21.99 15.57 1.32
N GLU A 6 20.88 15.50 0.60
CA GLU A 6 20.02 16.65 0.33
C GLU A 6 19.06 16.93 1.50
N ILE A 7 18.81 15.91 2.32
CA ILE A 7 18.02 15.99 3.55
C ILE A 7 18.81 15.24 4.63
N VAL A 8 19.24 15.98 5.65
CA VAL A 8 19.92 15.42 6.82
C VAL A 8 18.87 15.20 7.91
N ILE A 9 18.65 13.95 8.28
CA ILE A 9 17.66 13.55 9.31
C ILE A 9 18.38 13.22 10.64
N GLU A 10 19.69 12.94 10.57
CA GLU A 10 20.50 12.57 11.73
C GLU A 10 20.72 13.77 12.67
N GLY A 11 20.32 13.63 13.93
CA GLY A 11 20.53 14.62 14.99
C GLY A 11 19.57 15.81 15.00
N LYS A 12 18.53 15.82 14.16
CA LYS A 12 17.51 16.88 14.13
C LYS A 12 16.28 16.52 14.93
N ASP A 13 15.63 17.53 15.51
CA ASP A 13 14.32 17.37 16.14
C ASP A 13 13.26 17.02 15.10
N ARG A 14 12.31 16.16 15.48
CA ARG A 14 11.23 15.70 14.60
C ARG A 14 10.48 16.87 13.96
N THR A 15 10.24 17.95 14.70
CA THR A 15 9.52 19.13 14.20
C THR A 15 10.31 19.92 13.15
N ASP A 16 11.64 19.95 13.26
CA ASP A 16 12.53 20.59 12.28
C ASP A 16 12.61 19.76 10.98
N VAL A 17 12.65 18.43 11.11
CA VAL A 17 12.59 17.52 9.97
C VAL A 17 11.26 17.65 9.23
N GLU A 18 10.13 17.70 9.94
CA GLU A 18 8.80 17.90 9.33
C GLU A 18 8.69 19.25 8.63
N SER A 19 9.23 20.32 9.22
CA SER A 19 9.28 21.65 8.59
C SER A 19 10.12 21.63 7.31
N THR A 20 11.26 20.94 7.33
CA THR A 20 12.11 20.74 6.15
C THR A 20 11.38 19.95 5.06
N LEU A 21 10.65 18.89 5.43
CA LEU A 21 9.86 18.08 4.48
C LEU A 21 8.74 18.92 3.82
N ARG A 22 8.05 19.77 4.59
CA ARG A 22 7.07 20.73 4.04
C ARG A 22 7.70 21.72 3.08
N GLN A 23 8.85 22.31 3.43
CA GLN A 23 9.57 23.25 2.55
C GLN A 23 10.05 22.59 1.26
N ARG A 24 10.43 21.30 1.32
CA ARG A 24 10.82 20.50 0.16
C ARG A 24 9.62 19.94 -0.62
N ASN A 25 8.40 20.36 -0.27
CA ASN A 25 7.16 19.98 -0.94
C ASN A 25 6.91 18.46 -0.97
N PHE A 26 7.30 17.75 0.10
CA PHE A 26 6.84 16.38 0.29
C PHE A 26 5.36 16.39 0.68
N GLU A 27 4.56 15.58 -0.01
CA GLU A 27 3.14 15.50 0.27
C GLU A 27 2.88 14.87 1.65
N PRO A 28 1.84 15.30 2.37
CA PRO A 28 1.39 14.58 3.56
C PRO A 28 0.93 13.17 3.16
N ASN A 29 1.03 12.21 4.08
CA ASN A 29 0.72 10.80 3.85
C ASN A 29 -0.55 10.59 2.98
N PRO A 30 -0.43 10.11 1.73
CA PRO A 30 -1.56 9.95 0.83
C PRO A 30 -2.52 8.83 1.27
N LEU A 31 -2.08 7.95 2.19
CA LEU A 31 -2.90 6.90 2.78
C LEU A 31 -3.69 7.38 4.01
N LYS A 32 -3.41 8.58 4.52
CA LYS A 32 -4.24 9.23 5.54
C LYS A 32 -5.47 9.82 4.82
N ALA A 33 -6.37 8.93 4.41
CA ALA A 33 -7.62 9.31 3.77
C ALA A 33 -8.39 10.31 4.67
N PRO A 34 -9.08 11.32 4.10
CA PRO A 34 -9.84 12.31 4.87
C PRO A 34 -10.97 11.72 5.72
N ASN A 35 -11.26 10.42 5.60
CA ASN A 35 -12.43 9.75 6.18
C ASN A 35 -12.11 8.77 7.33
N HIS A 36 -10.86 8.66 7.78
CA HIS A 36 -10.54 7.83 8.95
C HIS A 36 -10.71 8.66 10.24
N GLU A 37 -11.93 8.66 10.79
CA GLU A 37 -12.28 9.29 12.08
C GLU A 37 -11.69 8.55 13.30
N ASP A 38 -10.49 7.98 13.20
CA ASP A 38 -9.83 7.43 14.37
C ASP A 38 -9.07 8.56 15.09
N ARG A 39 -9.81 9.23 15.98
CA ARG A 39 -9.39 10.43 16.72
C ARG A 39 -8.12 10.23 17.55
N ASN A 40 -7.66 8.98 17.73
CA ASN A 40 -6.42 8.62 18.43
C ASN A 40 -5.18 8.58 17.52
N GLU A 41 -5.32 8.42 16.20
CA GLU A 41 -4.22 8.47 15.21
C GLU A 41 -3.99 9.88 14.62
N LEU A 42 -4.82 10.86 15.02
CA LEU A 42 -4.67 12.27 14.62
C LEU A 42 -3.31 12.87 15.01
N ASN A 43 -2.65 12.35 16.04
CA ASN A 43 -1.32 12.78 16.49
C ASN A 43 -0.16 12.08 15.77
N LYS A 44 -0.43 11.08 14.93
CA LYS A 44 0.61 10.46 14.10
C LYS A 44 0.85 11.40 12.92
N SER A 45 1.95 12.16 12.99
CA SER A 45 2.31 13.22 12.04
C SER A 45 2.02 12.87 10.59
N GLU A 46 1.67 13.89 9.80
CA GLU A 46 1.50 13.80 8.35
C GLU A 46 2.70 13.16 7.62
N PHE A 47 3.90 13.19 8.22
CA PHE A 47 5.14 12.63 7.69
C PHE A 47 5.58 11.30 8.32
N SER A 48 4.74 10.69 9.17
CA SER A 48 5.02 9.42 9.84
C SER A 48 5.43 8.31 8.85
N TYR A 49 4.77 8.22 7.70
CA TYR A 49 5.10 7.25 6.64
C TYR A 49 6.53 7.35 6.09
N LEU A 50 7.19 8.51 6.21
CA LEU A 50 8.58 8.71 5.83
C LEU A 50 9.53 8.51 7.01
N LEU A 51 9.15 9.02 8.19
CA LEU A 51 10.00 9.03 9.38
C LEU A 51 10.05 7.68 10.09
N ASP A 52 8.97 6.91 10.03
CA ASP A 52 8.87 5.58 10.64
C ASP A 52 9.50 4.49 9.73
N MET A 53 10.02 4.86 8.56
CA MET A 53 10.74 3.93 7.70
C MET A 53 12.05 3.46 8.35
N PRO A 54 12.34 2.15 8.34
CA PRO A 54 13.58 1.65 8.90
C PRO A 54 14.78 2.12 8.07
N ILE A 55 15.87 2.46 8.75
CA ILE A 55 17.13 2.98 8.15
C ILE A 55 17.70 2.02 7.09
N ILE A 56 17.41 0.71 7.20
CA ILE A 56 17.83 -0.31 6.21
C ILE A 56 17.33 0.01 4.79
N ARG A 57 16.22 0.76 4.64
CA ARG A 57 15.69 1.24 3.36
C ARG A 57 16.58 2.28 2.67
N LEU A 58 17.57 2.82 3.37
CA LEU A 58 18.62 3.66 2.80
C LEU A 58 19.73 2.83 2.14
N SER A 59 19.74 1.50 2.24
CA SER A 59 20.67 0.68 1.48
C SER A 59 20.29 0.65 -0.02
N ASN A 60 21.28 0.47 -0.89
CA ASN A 60 21.04 0.42 -2.34
C ASN A 60 20.12 -0.74 -2.75
N GLU A 61 20.21 -1.87 -2.05
CA GLU A 61 19.42 -3.07 -2.34
C GLU A 61 17.94 -2.88 -1.99
N GLU A 62 17.65 -2.40 -0.78
CA GLU A 62 16.27 -2.10 -0.36
C GLU A 62 15.67 -0.95 -1.18
N MET A 63 16.48 0.04 -1.59
CA MET A 63 16.02 1.09 -2.49
C MET A 63 15.57 0.53 -3.83
N LYS A 64 16.33 -0.41 -4.40
CA LYS A 64 15.94 -1.09 -5.65
C LYS A 64 14.64 -1.87 -5.46
N SER A 65 14.50 -2.60 -4.36
CA SER A 65 13.26 -3.30 -4.02
C SER A 65 12.06 -2.35 -3.86
N LEU A 66 12.27 -1.17 -3.26
CA LEU A 66 11.24 -0.13 -3.17
C LEU A 66 10.85 0.43 -4.54
N PHE A 67 11.81 0.62 -5.45
CA PHE A 67 11.53 1.03 -6.83
C PHE A 67 10.73 -0.03 -7.58
N GLU A 68 11.11 -1.30 -7.47
CA GLU A 68 10.37 -2.42 -8.05
C GLU A 68 8.93 -2.49 -7.50
N THR A 69 8.77 -2.30 -6.20
CA THR A 69 7.45 -2.25 -5.55
C THR A 69 6.60 -1.08 -6.07
N ARG A 70 7.20 0.11 -6.22
CA ARG A 70 6.54 1.28 -6.80
C ARG A 70 6.08 0.99 -8.22
N ASP A 71 6.95 0.43 -9.05
CA ASP A 71 6.65 0.17 -10.46
C ASP A 71 5.57 -0.90 -10.59
N ALA A 72 5.62 -1.97 -9.78
CA ALA A 72 4.57 -2.97 -9.69
C ALA A 72 3.22 -2.35 -9.30
N LYS A 73 3.19 -1.47 -8.29
CA LYS A 73 1.97 -0.76 -7.87
C LYS A 73 1.43 0.16 -8.97
N MET A 74 2.31 0.83 -9.72
CA MET A 74 1.90 1.65 -10.85
C MET A 74 1.29 0.81 -11.98
N MET A 75 1.88 -0.34 -12.29
CA MET A 75 1.32 -1.30 -13.26
C MET A 75 -0.02 -1.87 -12.80
N GLU A 76 -0.17 -2.21 -11.51
CA GLU A 76 -1.45 -2.63 -10.93
C GLU A 76 -2.51 -1.54 -11.11
N MET A 77 -2.18 -0.28 -10.81
CA MET A 77 -3.08 0.85 -10.97
C MET A 77 -3.50 1.10 -12.41
N ASP A 78 -2.58 1.00 -13.37
CA ASP A 78 -2.90 1.16 -14.79
C ASP A 78 -3.75 0.00 -15.30
N THR A 79 -3.47 -1.22 -14.84
CA THR A 79 -4.31 -2.39 -15.12
C THR A 79 -5.71 -2.20 -14.57
N LEU A 80 -5.84 -1.67 -13.35
CA LEU A 80 -7.13 -1.45 -12.70
C LEU A 80 -7.94 -0.34 -13.38
N LYS A 81 -7.29 0.75 -13.80
CA LYS A 81 -7.92 1.82 -14.60
C LYS A 81 -8.44 1.33 -15.94
N GLY A 82 -7.78 0.32 -16.52
CA GLY A 82 -8.20 -0.31 -17.78
C GLY A 82 -9.34 -1.30 -17.65
N LYS A 83 -9.70 -1.74 -16.43
CA LYS A 83 -10.83 -2.65 -16.18
C LYS A 83 -12.10 -1.84 -15.94
N ASP A 84 -13.16 -2.16 -16.68
CA ASP A 84 -14.49 -1.63 -16.37
C ASP A 84 -15.06 -2.34 -15.13
N TRP A 85 -15.96 -1.67 -14.41
CA TRP A 85 -16.63 -2.25 -13.25
C TRP A 85 -17.33 -3.58 -13.58
N LYS A 86 -17.83 -3.73 -14.82
CA LYS A 86 -18.44 -4.98 -15.31
C LYS A 86 -17.45 -6.12 -15.39
N ASP A 87 -16.22 -5.84 -15.86
CA ASP A 87 -15.20 -6.88 -16.00
C ASP A 87 -14.73 -7.38 -14.64
N MET A 88 -14.56 -6.49 -13.66
CA MET A 88 -14.28 -6.88 -12.27
C MET A 88 -15.40 -7.74 -11.69
N TRP A 89 -16.65 -7.33 -11.88
CA TRP A 89 -17.81 -8.07 -11.41
C TRP A 89 -17.94 -9.46 -12.05
N HIS A 90 -17.65 -9.57 -13.36
CA HIS A 90 -17.65 -10.85 -14.05
C HIS A 90 -16.51 -11.77 -13.61
N GLU A 91 -15.32 -11.22 -13.32
CA GLU A 91 -14.19 -11.96 -12.76
C GLU A 91 -14.56 -12.54 -11.38
N ASP A 92 -15.19 -11.73 -10.52
CA ASP A 92 -15.65 -12.15 -9.19
C ASP A 92 -16.74 -13.22 -9.26
N LEU A 93 -17.74 -13.04 -10.15
CA LEU A 93 -18.80 -14.04 -10.35
C LEU A 93 -18.24 -15.37 -10.87
N ARG A 94 -17.26 -15.33 -11.79
CA ARG A 94 -16.59 -16.54 -12.28
C ARG A 94 -15.84 -17.25 -11.15
N ASN A 95 -15.12 -16.51 -10.30
CA ASN A 95 -14.43 -17.10 -9.17
C ASN A 95 -15.42 -17.72 -8.18
N PHE A 96 -16.55 -17.05 -7.93
CA PHE A 96 -17.63 -17.53 -7.08
C PHE A 96 -18.26 -18.84 -7.62
N THR A 97 -18.56 -18.91 -8.92
CA THR A 97 -19.13 -20.13 -9.51
C THR A 97 -18.17 -21.31 -9.46
N VAL A 98 -16.87 -21.08 -9.70
CA VAL A 98 -15.84 -22.14 -9.57
C VAL A 98 -15.74 -22.66 -8.13
N GLN A 99 -15.81 -21.77 -7.13
CA GLN A 99 -15.82 -22.20 -5.74
C GLN A 99 -17.11 -22.94 -5.36
N LEU A 100 -18.26 -22.47 -5.83
CA LEU A 100 -19.54 -23.17 -5.64
C LEU A 100 -19.51 -24.58 -6.22
N GLU A 101 -19.03 -24.77 -7.45
CA GLU A 101 -18.93 -26.09 -8.07
C GLU A 101 -18.01 -27.03 -7.27
N LYS A 102 -16.90 -26.52 -6.73
CA LYS A 102 -16.00 -27.30 -5.87
C LYS A 102 -16.72 -27.76 -4.60
N ASP A 103 -17.46 -26.87 -3.96
CA ASP A 103 -18.19 -27.17 -2.73
C ASP A 103 -19.38 -28.11 -2.98
N GLU A 104 -20.13 -27.93 -4.07
CA GLU A 104 -21.17 -28.86 -4.48
C GLU A 104 -20.62 -30.25 -4.76
N LYS A 105 -19.50 -30.34 -5.49
CA LYS A 105 -18.81 -31.62 -5.75
C LYS A 105 -18.35 -32.26 -4.44
N LYS A 106 -17.83 -31.48 -3.50
CA LYS A 106 -17.45 -31.95 -2.15
C LYS A 106 -18.68 -32.45 -1.37
N ARG A 107 -19.82 -31.76 -1.44
CA ARG A 107 -21.07 -32.19 -0.81
C ARG A 107 -21.64 -33.46 -1.45
N ARG A 108 -21.63 -33.59 -2.78
CA ARG A 108 -22.07 -34.81 -3.48
C ARG A 108 -21.21 -36.02 -3.12
N ARG A 109 -19.88 -35.85 -3.05
CA ARG A 109 -18.97 -36.92 -2.59
C ARG A 109 -19.23 -37.35 -1.15
N ARG A 110 -19.61 -36.41 -0.27
CA ARG A 110 -19.99 -36.71 1.13
C ARG A 110 -21.38 -37.34 1.25
N GLY A 111 -22.31 -36.99 0.38
CA GLY A 111 -23.68 -37.51 0.37
C GLY A 111 -23.79 -38.92 -0.22
N CYS A 112 -22.87 -39.33 -1.10
CA CYS A 112 -22.87 -40.65 -1.74
C CYS A 112 -22.20 -41.75 -0.91
N GLY A 113 -21.73 -41.43 0.30
CA GLY A 113 -21.11 -42.37 1.24
C GLY A 113 -22.02 -42.80 2.40
N LYS A 114 -23.35 -42.68 2.25
CA LYS A 114 -24.35 -43.20 3.18
C LYS A 114 -25.23 -44.22 2.46
#